data_AF-A0A9X4F8L4-F1
#
_entry.id   AF-A0A9X4F8L4-F1
#
_cell.length_a   1.000
_cell.length_b   1.000
_cell.length_c   1.000
_cell.angle_alpha   90.00
_cell.angle_beta   90.00
_cell.angle_gamma   90.00
#
_symmetry.space_group_name_H-M   'P 1'
#
loop_
_entity.id
_entity.type
_entity.pdbx_description
1 polymer ?
#
loop_
_entity_poly.entity_id
_entity_poly.type
_entity_poly.pdbx_seq_one_letter_code
_entity_poly.pdbx_strand_id
1 'polypeptide(L)'
;MQKKRLNRFINETETHLRFYVLYLSYIDSQKEHNDFRDLALFSYQELQHRFIELLSFNLKINVAALEKGELSIEQERSLDRLLNRLHEESVDNLLTSEFTSWLQNDREKYFFHSMLKAMVIAKVNLVKRPDDTKTIGEILWPQLKDKQYLKEIEERKKSARDRAFEKVSGSVTKIREEAERIFQEREERREKREQEEFDNIRLDSTLDTVKLVCRLCPTIDKDSHIIIINYLTYHCISGDIDLTTAQELLLKIREMYIEACTHVSLSWDILKTENDKLIDKTYERLQSQYEIYNLFYPAEDTSTKKKCMVTTLDLLYTTSANFPHRLKLLTDKFSLDKANSEDFQIALNQKQWNMLVELANGDTKPKINRTINKLLKDAYKARFNNKI
;
A
#
# COMPACT_ATOMS: atom_id res chain seq x y z
N MET A 1 37.93 6.03 29.71
CA MET A 1 37.75 5.32 28.42
C MET A 1 36.27 5.15 28.07
N GLN A 2 35.42 4.87 29.06
CA GLN A 2 34.01 4.58 28.87
C GLN A 2 33.16 5.77 28.39
N LYS A 3 33.45 7.01 28.82
CA LYS A 3 32.78 8.21 28.26
C LYS A 3 32.94 8.33 26.75
N LYS A 4 34.13 8.01 26.22
CA LYS A 4 34.37 7.98 24.75
C LYS A 4 33.57 6.88 24.08
N ARG A 5 33.37 5.74 24.76
CA ARG A 5 32.61 4.60 24.25
C ARG A 5 31.10 4.88 24.25
N LEU A 6 30.55 5.36 25.36
CA LEU A 6 29.16 5.79 25.47
C LEU A 6 28.85 6.87 24.42
N ASN A 7 29.74 7.84 24.23
CA ASN A 7 29.59 8.85 23.18
C ASN A 7 29.58 8.25 21.77
N ARG A 8 30.18 7.08 21.51
CA ARG A 8 30.04 6.42 20.20
C ARG A 8 28.61 5.94 20.00
N PHE A 9 28.02 5.26 20.99
CA PHE A 9 26.63 4.80 20.93
C PHE A 9 25.64 5.95 20.83
N ILE A 10 25.86 7.05 21.56
CA ILE A 10 24.99 8.24 21.48
C ILE A 10 25.05 8.88 20.09
N ASN A 11 26.22 8.88 19.44
CA ASN A 11 26.41 9.49 18.12
C ASN A 11 26.30 8.47 16.97
N GLU A 12 25.69 7.32 17.21
CA GLU A 12 25.38 6.35 16.16
C GLU A 12 24.29 6.85 15.22
N THR A 13 24.03 6.09 14.16
CA THR A 13 22.92 6.34 13.24
C THR A 13 21.55 6.31 13.95
N GLU A 14 20.55 6.99 13.37
CA GLU A 14 19.17 6.99 13.88
C GLU A 14 18.60 5.57 14.01
N THR A 15 18.86 4.70 13.04
CA THR A 15 18.46 3.28 13.05
C THR A 15 18.99 2.55 14.29
N HIS A 16 20.26 2.75 14.63
CA HIS A 16 20.88 2.12 15.81
C HIS A 16 20.32 2.71 17.11
N LEU A 17 20.10 4.02 17.19
CA LEU A 17 19.50 4.64 18.37
C LEU A 17 18.07 4.11 18.61
N ARG A 18 17.26 3.99 17.55
CA ARG A 18 15.92 3.39 17.63
C ARG A 18 15.99 1.95 18.14
N PHE A 19 16.91 1.16 17.62
CA PHE A 19 17.16 -0.20 18.09
C PHE A 19 17.55 -0.24 19.57
N TYR A 20 18.51 0.57 20.00
CA TYR A 20 18.95 0.59 21.39
C TYR A 20 17.81 0.97 22.33
N VAL A 21 17.00 1.96 21.96
CA VAL A 21 15.82 2.36 22.75
C VAL A 21 14.79 1.22 22.80
N LEU A 22 14.46 0.59 21.68
CA LEU A 22 13.55 -0.57 21.64
C LEU A 22 14.06 -1.74 22.51
N TYR A 23 15.35 -2.07 22.38
CA TYR A 23 15.96 -3.17 23.11
C TYR A 23 15.99 -2.91 24.62
N LEU A 24 16.38 -1.70 25.04
CA LEU A 24 16.39 -1.32 26.45
C LEU A 24 14.98 -1.29 27.06
N SER A 25 13.97 -0.89 26.27
CA SER A 25 12.56 -0.97 26.69
C SER A 25 12.08 -2.42 26.78
N TYR A 26 12.55 -3.31 25.92
CA TYR A 26 12.17 -4.73 25.93
C TYR A 26 12.72 -5.48 27.15
N ILE A 27 14.00 -5.27 27.50
CA ILE A 27 14.61 -5.95 28.66
C ILE A 27 14.14 -5.39 30.00
N ASP A 28 13.40 -4.27 29.99
CA ASP A 28 12.79 -3.73 31.19
C ASP A 28 11.64 -4.62 31.68
N SER A 29 11.81 -5.13 32.90
CA SER A 29 10.85 -5.97 33.61
C SER A 29 9.47 -5.34 33.82
N GLN A 30 9.32 -4.02 33.74
CA GLN A 30 8.03 -3.35 33.96
C GLN A 30 7.17 -3.16 32.70
N LYS A 31 7.66 -3.45 31.48
CA LYS A 31 6.88 -3.41 30.21
C LYS A 31 6.06 -2.13 29.94
N GLU A 32 6.22 -1.05 30.71
CA GLU A 32 5.37 0.15 30.65
C GLU A 32 5.63 1.03 29.42
N HIS A 33 6.65 0.73 28.60
CA HIS A 33 7.10 1.59 27.51
C HIS A 33 7.25 0.86 26.17
N ASN A 34 6.26 0.03 25.83
CA ASN A 34 6.16 -0.67 24.54
C ASN A 34 5.62 0.21 23.40
N ASP A 35 5.93 1.51 23.37
CA ASP A 35 5.38 2.38 22.32
C ASP A 35 6.36 2.59 21.15
N PHE A 36 6.59 1.51 20.41
CA PHE A 36 7.29 1.53 19.12
C PHE A 36 6.67 2.53 18.11
N ARG A 37 5.41 2.94 18.34
CA ARG A 37 4.73 3.99 17.57
C ARG A 37 5.24 5.37 17.95
N ASP A 38 5.29 5.69 19.24
CA ASP A 38 5.81 6.98 19.72
C ASP A 38 7.26 7.18 19.29
N LEU A 39 8.06 6.11 19.31
CA LEU A 39 9.43 6.18 18.84
C LEU A 39 9.53 6.69 17.40
N ALA A 40 8.57 6.38 16.53
CA ALA A 40 8.58 6.86 15.14
C ALA A 40 8.56 8.39 15.03
N LEU A 41 7.99 9.08 16.03
CA LEU A 41 7.84 10.53 16.06
C LEU A 41 9.08 11.26 16.58
N PHE A 42 10.01 10.54 17.23
CA PHE A 42 11.18 11.16 17.85
C PHE A 42 12.21 11.59 16.81
N SER A 43 12.69 12.82 16.97
CA SER A 43 13.88 13.33 16.31
C SER A 43 15.15 12.62 16.81
N TYR A 44 16.24 12.78 16.07
CA TYR A 44 17.54 12.23 16.45
C TYR A 44 17.97 12.64 17.87
N GLN A 45 17.76 13.90 18.25
CA GLN A 45 18.12 14.41 19.58
C GLN A 45 17.25 13.80 20.69
N GLU A 46 15.95 13.63 20.43
CA GLU A 46 15.03 12.97 21.37
C GLU A 46 15.39 11.48 21.52
N LEU A 47 15.81 10.81 20.45
CA LEU A 47 16.30 9.43 20.51
C LEU A 47 17.59 9.32 21.34
N GLN A 48 18.54 10.25 21.17
CA GLN A 48 19.74 10.32 22.01
C GLN A 48 19.39 10.50 23.48
N HIS A 49 18.47 11.42 23.79
CA HIS A 49 18.02 11.68 25.15
C HIS A 49 17.35 10.45 25.75
N ARG A 50 16.41 9.83 25.01
CA ARG A 50 15.68 8.65 25.47
C ARG A 50 16.59 7.45 25.69
N PHE A 51 17.60 7.28 24.85
CA PHE A 51 18.63 6.26 25.04
C PHE A 51 19.40 6.46 26.36
N ILE A 52 19.81 7.69 26.67
CA ILE A 52 20.49 8.02 27.93
C ILE A 52 19.56 7.75 29.13
N GLU A 53 18.30 8.17 29.06
CA GLU A 53 17.31 7.92 30.13
C GLU A 53 17.14 6.42 30.40
N LEU A 54 16.96 5.61 29.36
CA LEU A 54 16.78 4.16 29.49
C LEU A 54 18.05 3.46 29.99
N LEU A 55 19.24 3.90 29.56
CA LEU A 55 20.51 3.41 30.13
C LEU A 55 20.61 3.74 31.62
N SER A 56 20.32 4.99 31.98
CA SER A 56 20.34 5.49 33.35
C SER A 56 19.39 4.68 34.24
N PHE A 57 18.19 4.40 33.74
CA PHE A 57 17.18 3.58 34.40
C PHE A 57 17.63 2.13 34.58
N ASN A 58 18.03 1.45 33.49
CA ASN A 58 18.47 0.05 33.53
C ASN A 58 19.67 -0.18 34.44
N LEU A 59 20.58 0.80 34.51
CA LEU A 59 21.77 0.73 35.35
C LEU A 59 21.56 1.27 36.77
N LYS A 60 20.41 1.87 37.06
CA LYS A 60 20.10 2.58 38.33
C LYS A 60 21.14 3.66 38.66
N ILE A 61 21.55 4.41 37.63
CA ILE A 61 22.49 5.52 37.71
C ILE A 61 21.69 6.82 37.54
N ASN A 62 22.17 7.94 38.09
CA ASN A 62 21.61 9.25 37.80
C ASN A 62 22.07 9.75 36.41
N VAL A 63 21.17 10.32 35.61
CA VAL A 63 21.46 10.81 34.24
C VAL A 63 22.66 11.76 34.22
N ALA A 64 22.72 12.72 35.14
CA ALA A 64 23.82 13.69 35.18
C ALA A 64 25.17 13.05 35.53
N ALA A 65 25.16 12.00 36.36
CA ALA A 65 26.38 11.24 36.68
C ALA A 65 26.84 10.41 35.47
N LEU A 66 25.90 9.83 34.71
CA LEU A 66 26.17 9.09 33.48
C LEU A 66 26.76 9.99 32.39
N GLU A 67 26.20 11.18 32.18
CA GLU A 67 26.68 12.16 31.19
C GLU A 67 28.05 12.76 31.57
N LYS A 68 28.26 13.04 32.85
CA LYS A 68 29.55 13.56 33.34
C LYS A 68 30.62 12.47 33.33
N GLY A 69 30.24 11.20 33.46
CA GLY A 69 31.15 10.07 33.59
C GLY A 69 31.65 9.86 35.02
N GLU A 70 30.88 10.33 36.00
CA GLU A 70 31.16 10.22 37.44
C GLU A 70 30.60 8.90 37.97
N LEU A 71 31.16 7.78 37.51
CA LEU A 71 30.67 6.43 37.78
C LEU A 71 31.59 5.68 38.76
N SER A 72 31.01 4.86 39.64
CA SER A 72 31.77 3.89 40.43
C SER A 72 32.31 2.76 39.54
N ILE A 73 33.36 2.06 39.98
CA ILE A 73 33.93 0.90 39.24
C ILE A 73 32.86 -0.16 38.91
N GLU A 74 31.89 -0.36 39.79
CA GLU A 74 30.79 -1.31 39.58
C GLU A 74 29.79 -0.82 38.53
N GLN A 75 29.46 0.48 38.56
CA GLN A 75 28.61 1.12 37.56
C GLN A 75 29.29 1.12 36.18
N GLU A 76 30.59 1.41 36.14
CA GLU A 76 31.41 1.33 34.94
C GLU A 76 31.40 -0.08 34.33
N ARG A 77 31.58 -1.13 35.14
CA ARG A 77 31.50 -2.52 34.66
C ARG A 77 30.10 -2.89 34.16
N SER A 78 29.05 -2.40 34.82
CA SER A 78 27.67 -2.67 34.45
C SER A 78 27.30 -1.97 33.14
N LEU A 79 27.73 -0.72 32.97
CA LEU A 79 27.61 0.03 31.72
C LEU A 79 28.32 -0.71 30.58
N ASP A 80 29.57 -1.13 30.77
CA ASP A 80 30.31 -1.84 29.72
C ASP A 80 29.65 -3.17 29.32
N ARG A 81 29.10 -3.93 30.27
CA ARG A 81 28.33 -5.16 29.98
C ARG A 81 27.07 -4.85 29.18
N LEU A 82 26.32 -3.82 29.56
CA LEU A 82 25.10 -3.44 28.85
C LEU A 82 25.41 -2.93 27.44
N LEU A 83 26.46 -2.14 27.26
CA LEU A 83 26.91 -1.67 25.94
C LEU A 83 27.44 -2.82 25.07
N ASN A 84 28.15 -3.80 25.64
CA ASN A 84 28.54 -5.03 24.92
C ASN A 84 27.30 -5.77 24.42
N ARG A 85 26.34 -5.98 25.31
CA ARG A 85 25.10 -6.69 24.97
C ARG A 85 24.29 -5.94 23.92
N LEU A 86 24.16 -4.62 24.02
CA LEU A 86 23.52 -3.80 22.98
C LEU A 86 24.19 -3.97 21.62
N HIS A 87 25.51 -4.04 21.59
CA HIS A 87 26.24 -4.28 20.35
C HIS A 87 25.98 -5.68 19.78
N GLU A 88 26.11 -6.72 20.59
CA GLU A 88 25.84 -8.11 20.20
C GLU A 88 24.41 -8.25 19.66
N GLU A 89 23.42 -7.76 20.41
CA GLU A 89 22.01 -7.83 20.03
C GLU A 89 21.71 -6.99 18.78
N SER A 90 22.43 -5.89 18.56
CA SER A 90 22.29 -5.11 17.32
C SER A 90 22.83 -5.85 16.09
N VAL A 91 23.80 -6.75 16.25
CA VAL A 91 24.27 -7.58 15.14
C VAL A 91 23.22 -8.62 14.76
N ASP A 92 22.55 -9.20 15.76
CA ASP A 92 21.65 -10.34 15.55
C ASP A 92 20.20 -9.94 15.24
N ASN A 93 19.75 -8.74 15.66
CA ASN A 93 18.34 -8.37 15.63
C ASN A 93 18.01 -7.04 14.91
N LEU A 94 19.01 -6.28 14.45
CA LEU A 94 18.78 -4.96 13.84
C LEU A 94 18.42 -5.04 12.35
N LEU A 95 17.30 -4.43 11.98
CA LEU A 95 17.00 -4.08 10.60
C LEU A 95 17.79 -2.83 10.18
N THR A 96 18.93 -3.06 9.56
CA THR A 96 19.84 -2.01 9.08
C THR A 96 19.24 -1.19 7.93
N SER A 97 19.84 -0.03 7.68
CA SER A 97 19.40 0.90 6.63
C SER A 97 19.50 0.32 5.21
N GLU A 98 20.29 -0.72 4.95
CA GLU A 98 20.37 -1.34 3.63
C GLU A 98 19.03 -1.94 3.16
N PHE A 99 18.22 -2.42 4.11
CA PHE A 99 16.89 -3.01 3.85
C PHE A 99 15.76 -1.99 3.81
N THR A 100 15.96 -0.80 4.40
CA THR A 100 14.90 0.19 4.64
C THR A 100 15.12 1.53 3.92
N SER A 101 16.35 1.81 3.49
CA SER A 101 16.75 3.09 2.85
C SER A 101 16.07 3.37 1.52
N TRP A 102 15.42 2.38 0.91
CA TRP A 102 14.63 2.59 -0.31
C TRP A 102 13.26 3.24 -0.05
N LEU A 103 12.85 3.47 1.20
CA LEU A 103 11.56 4.06 1.56
C LEU A 103 11.65 5.60 1.69
N GLN A 104 12.09 6.28 0.64
CA GLN A 104 12.37 7.72 0.68
C GLN A 104 11.15 8.55 0.28
N ASN A 105 10.44 8.14 -0.78
CA ASN A 105 9.31 8.87 -1.33
C ASN A 105 7.96 8.22 -0.99
N ASP A 106 6.88 8.97 -1.26
CA ASP A 106 5.53 8.54 -0.92
C ASP A 106 5.10 7.29 -1.69
N ARG A 107 5.51 7.11 -2.95
CA ARG A 107 5.11 5.94 -3.75
C ARG A 107 5.68 4.65 -3.14
N GLU A 108 6.95 4.69 -2.72
CA GLU A 108 7.63 3.59 -2.01
C GLU A 108 6.93 3.24 -0.71
N LYS A 109 6.67 4.26 0.13
CA LYS A 109 6.01 4.09 1.43
C LYS A 109 4.61 3.53 1.29
N TYR A 110 3.82 4.05 0.34
CA TYR A 110 2.47 3.57 0.07
C TYR A 110 2.50 2.13 -0.44
N PHE A 111 3.39 1.80 -1.38
CA PHE A 111 3.51 0.44 -1.91
C PHE A 111 3.91 -0.55 -0.82
N PHE A 112 4.95 -0.24 -0.04
CA PHE A 112 5.44 -1.08 1.05
C PHE A 112 4.34 -1.42 2.05
N HIS A 113 3.69 -0.39 2.57
CA HIS A 113 2.62 -0.55 3.56
C HIS A 113 1.43 -1.33 2.99
N SER A 114 1.02 -1.01 1.76
CA SER A 114 -0.12 -1.66 1.12
C SER A 114 0.15 -3.12 0.78
N MET A 115 1.39 -3.46 0.42
CA MET A 115 1.79 -4.84 0.17
C MET A 115 1.69 -5.69 1.45
N LEU A 116 2.17 -5.16 2.58
CA LEU A 116 2.04 -5.84 3.88
C LEU A 116 0.56 -6.03 4.28
N LYS A 117 -0.29 -5.03 4.06
CA LYS A 117 -1.75 -5.19 4.24
C LYS A 117 -2.31 -6.27 3.33
N ALA A 118 -1.94 -6.24 2.06
CA ALA A 118 -2.41 -7.20 1.07
C ALA A 118 -2.04 -8.63 1.47
N MET A 119 -0.81 -8.86 1.95
CA MET A 119 -0.37 -10.15 2.48
C MET A 119 -1.25 -10.66 3.62
N VAL A 120 -1.58 -9.80 4.60
CA VAL A 120 -2.42 -10.17 5.74
C VAL A 120 -3.87 -10.43 5.30
N ILE A 121 -4.43 -9.55 4.48
CA ILE A 121 -5.82 -9.68 3.99
C ILE A 121 -5.96 -10.93 3.12
N ALA A 122 -4.94 -11.29 2.33
CA ALA A 122 -4.92 -12.50 1.51
C ALA A 122 -4.44 -13.76 2.26
N LYS A 123 -3.98 -13.62 3.51
CA LYS A 123 -3.35 -14.68 4.31
C LYS A 123 -2.18 -15.39 3.60
N VAL A 124 -1.37 -14.61 2.88
CA VAL A 124 -0.26 -15.07 2.05
C VAL A 124 1.07 -14.53 2.58
N ASN A 125 2.04 -15.41 2.81
CA ASN A 125 3.37 -15.03 3.28
C ASN A 125 4.41 -15.09 2.16
N LEU A 126 4.86 -13.92 1.73
CA LEU A 126 5.85 -13.77 0.66
C LEU A 126 7.20 -14.43 0.97
N VAL A 127 7.57 -14.58 2.24
CA VAL A 127 8.87 -15.17 2.61
C VAL A 127 8.86 -16.69 2.42
N LYS A 128 7.70 -17.34 2.62
CA LYS A 128 7.60 -18.80 2.48
C LYS A 128 7.72 -19.29 1.04
N ARG A 129 7.12 -18.54 0.10
CA ARG A 129 7.07 -18.91 -1.32
C ARG A 129 7.17 -17.67 -2.21
N PRO A 130 8.24 -17.56 -3.00
CA PRO A 130 8.47 -16.45 -3.92
C PRO A 130 7.27 -16.13 -4.84
N ASP A 131 6.58 -17.15 -5.34
CA ASP A 131 5.53 -17.03 -6.36
C ASP A 131 4.12 -16.72 -5.84
N ASP A 132 3.93 -16.59 -4.52
CA ASP A 132 2.59 -16.38 -3.93
C ASP A 132 2.01 -14.98 -4.22
N THR A 133 2.77 -14.11 -4.91
CA THR A 133 2.31 -12.77 -5.31
C THR A 133 1.07 -12.81 -6.19
N LYS A 134 0.94 -13.83 -7.05
CA LYS A 134 -0.25 -14.04 -7.90
C LYS A 134 -1.48 -14.40 -7.07
N THR A 135 -1.28 -15.22 -6.03
CA THR A 135 -2.34 -15.61 -5.10
C THR A 135 -2.90 -14.39 -4.38
N ILE A 136 -2.06 -13.41 -4.02
CA ILE A 136 -2.52 -12.14 -3.45
C ILE A 136 -3.51 -11.46 -4.40
N GLY A 137 -3.18 -11.33 -5.69
CA GLY A 137 -4.07 -10.61 -6.61
C GLY A 137 -5.31 -11.40 -7.01
N GLU A 138 -5.25 -12.73 -7.00
CA GLU A 138 -6.42 -13.60 -7.23
C GLU A 138 -7.42 -13.52 -6.07
N ILE A 139 -6.93 -13.45 -4.82
CA ILE A 139 -7.76 -13.35 -3.62
C ILE A 139 -8.29 -11.92 -3.43
N LEU A 140 -7.43 -10.90 -3.57
CA LEU A 140 -7.79 -9.52 -3.23
C LEU A 140 -8.53 -8.76 -4.31
N TRP A 141 -8.31 -9.06 -5.59
CA TRP A 141 -8.78 -8.23 -6.69
C TRP A 141 -9.88 -8.89 -7.53
N PRO A 142 -10.85 -9.56 -6.87
CA PRO A 142 -11.70 -10.64 -7.34
C PRO A 142 -11.65 -10.90 -8.83
N GLN A 143 -11.29 -12.14 -9.18
CA GLN A 143 -11.10 -12.62 -10.54
C GLN A 143 -12.18 -12.07 -11.47
N LEU A 144 -11.75 -11.03 -12.19
CA LEU A 144 -12.60 -10.21 -13.01
C LEU A 144 -13.34 -11.08 -14.02
N LYS A 145 -14.42 -10.51 -14.53
CA LYS A 145 -15.21 -10.87 -15.72
C LYS A 145 -14.37 -11.06 -17.01
N ASP A 146 -13.31 -11.84 -16.92
CA ASP A 146 -12.62 -12.55 -17.98
C ASP A 146 -13.65 -13.45 -18.69
N LYS A 147 -13.42 -13.76 -19.97
CA LYS A 147 -14.17 -14.79 -20.68
C LYS A 147 -14.31 -16.08 -19.85
N GLN A 148 -13.31 -16.49 -19.08
CA GLN A 148 -13.40 -17.70 -18.26
C GLN A 148 -14.36 -17.53 -17.09
N TYR A 149 -14.22 -16.48 -16.27
CA TYR A 149 -15.15 -16.20 -15.18
C TYR A 149 -16.58 -15.96 -15.69
N LEU A 150 -16.73 -15.25 -16.82
CA LEU A 150 -18.02 -15.04 -17.48
C LEU A 150 -18.61 -16.35 -18.00
N LYS A 151 -17.80 -17.25 -18.57
CA LYS A 151 -18.22 -18.59 -18.97
C LYS A 151 -18.69 -19.40 -17.76
N GLU A 152 -17.93 -19.39 -16.67
CA GLU A 152 -18.29 -20.10 -15.44
C GLU A 152 -19.58 -19.54 -14.82
N ILE A 153 -19.80 -18.22 -14.88
CA ILE A 153 -21.08 -17.60 -14.50
C ILE A 153 -22.20 -18.05 -15.44
N GLU A 154 -21.97 -18.06 -16.75
CA GLU A 154 -22.98 -18.46 -17.74
C GLU A 154 -23.37 -19.94 -17.61
N GLU A 155 -22.39 -20.82 -17.37
CA GLU A 155 -22.62 -22.24 -17.08
C GLU A 155 -23.43 -22.43 -15.80
N ARG A 156 -23.12 -21.69 -14.73
CA ARG A 156 -23.88 -21.70 -13.48
C ARG A 156 -25.30 -21.17 -13.66
N LYS A 157 -25.48 -20.07 -14.41
CA LYS A 157 -26.81 -19.55 -14.77
C LYS A 157 -27.62 -20.54 -15.61
N LYS A 158 -26.96 -21.26 -16.52
CA LYS A 158 -27.59 -22.34 -17.30
C LYS A 158 -28.04 -23.47 -16.38
N SER A 159 -27.19 -23.95 -15.47
CA SER A 159 -27.56 -24.97 -14.48
C SER A 159 -28.71 -24.52 -13.56
N ALA A 160 -28.75 -23.25 -13.17
CA ALA A 160 -29.85 -22.70 -12.39
C ALA A 160 -31.17 -22.69 -13.18
N ARG A 161 -31.13 -22.35 -14.48
CA ARG A 161 -32.29 -22.45 -15.38
C ARG A 161 -32.78 -23.88 -15.52
N ASP A 162 -31.88 -24.83 -15.79
CA ASP A 162 -32.24 -26.24 -15.96
C ASP A 162 -32.97 -26.78 -14.71
N ARG A 163 -32.51 -26.41 -13.51
CA ARG A 163 -33.17 -26.78 -12.25
C ARG A 163 -34.48 -26.04 -11.99
N ALA A 164 -34.63 -24.80 -12.46
CA ALA A 164 -35.88 -24.07 -12.38
C ALA A 164 -36.96 -24.74 -13.25
N PHE A 165 -36.58 -25.25 -14.43
CA PHE A 165 -37.46 -26.05 -15.29
C PHE A 165 -37.94 -27.34 -14.60
N GLU A 166 -37.10 -27.99 -13.80
CA GLU A 166 -37.47 -29.18 -13.03
C GLU A 166 -38.42 -28.87 -11.85
N LYS A 167 -38.31 -27.68 -11.24
CA LYS A 167 -39.06 -27.31 -10.03
C LYS A 167 -40.42 -26.66 -10.29
N VAL A 168 -40.57 -25.91 -11.38
CA VAL A 168 -41.76 -25.10 -11.62
C VAL A 168 -42.28 -25.35 -13.03
N SER A 169 -43.52 -25.86 -13.14
CA SER A 169 -44.27 -25.88 -14.39
C SER A 169 -45.08 -24.58 -14.52
N GLY A 170 -44.78 -23.74 -15.52
CA GLY A 170 -45.48 -22.46 -15.68
C GLY A 170 -44.97 -21.60 -16.82
N SER A 171 -45.43 -20.34 -16.87
CA SER A 171 -44.99 -19.36 -17.86
C SER A 171 -43.49 -19.08 -17.76
N VAL A 172 -42.88 -18.72 -18.89
CA VAL A 172 -41.44 -18.40 -19.02
C VAL A 172 -40.97 -17.41 -17.95
N THR A 173 -41.82 -16.47 -17.55
CA THR A 173 -41.54 -15.48 -16.51
C THR A 173 -41.28 -16.12 -15.14
N LYS A 174 -42.10 -17.10 -14.73
CA LYS A 174 -41.94 -17.79 -13.44
C LYS A 174 -40.66 -18.63 -13.40
N ILE A 175 -40.32 -19.28 -14.51
CA ILE A 175 -39.09 -20.08 -14.62
C ILE A 175 -37.86 -19.17 -14.55
N ARG A 176 -37.92 -17.97 -15.15
CA ARG A 176 -36.83 -16.99 -15.10
C ARG A 176 -36.61 -16.45 -13.69
N GLU A 177 -37.67 -16.09 -12.98
CA GLU A 177 -37.60 -15.62 -11.59
C GLU A 177 -37.05 -16.70 -10.66
N GLU A 178 -37.52 -17.94 -10.82
CA GLU A 178 -37.01 -19.09 -10.06
C GLU A 178 -35.53 -19.38 -10.35
N ALA A 179 -35.11 -19.32 -11.61
CA ALA A 179 -33.71 -19.52 -12.00
C ALA A 179 -32.79 -18.45 -11.40
N GLU A 180 -33.23 -17.19 -11.39
CA GLU A 180 -32.47 -16.10 -10.77
C GLU A 180 -32.36 -16.30 -9.25
N ARG A 181 -33.44 -16.68 -8.58
CA ARG A 181 -33.42 -17.01 -7.14
C ARG A 181 -32.47 -18.16 -6.83
N ILE A 182 -32.55 -19.28 -7.58
CA ILE A 182 -31.66 -20.44 -7.40
C ILE A 182 -30.20 -20.06 -7.62
N PHE A 183 -29.92 -19.21 -8.61
CA PHE A 183 -28.58 -18.72 -8.88
C PHE A 183 -28.08 -17.88 -7.70
N GLN A 184 -28.83 -16.87 -7.26
CA GLN A 184 -28.46 -15.98 -6.15
C GLN A 184 -28.24 -16.75 -4.84
N GLU A 185 -29.17 -17.61 -4.43
CA GLU A 185 -29.02 -18.42 -3.20
C GLU A 185 -27.76 -19.30 -3.21
N ARG A 186 -27.34 -19.77 -4.38
CA ARG A 186 -26.14 -20.60 -4.51
C ARG A 186 -24.86 -19.80 -4.51
N GLU A 187 -24.84 -18.65 -5.18
CA GLU A 187 -23.70 -17.74 -5.13
C GLU A 187 -23.48 -17.29 -3.70
N GLU A 188 -24.53 -16.85 -2.99
CA GLU A 188 -24.43 -16.45 -1.57
C GLU A 188 -23.91 -17.59 -0.69
N ARG A 189 -24.39 -18.83 -0.87
CA ARG A 189 -23.88 -20.00 -0.12
C ARG A 189 -22.43 -20.32 -0.46
N ARG A 190 -22.03 -20.14 -1.71
CA ARG A 190 -20.67 -20.39 -2.17
C ARG A 190 -19.72 -19.35 -1.59
N GLU A 191 -20.05 -18.07 -1.75
CA GLU A 191 -19.29 -16.95 -1.18
C GLU A 191 -19.16 -17.11 0.34
N LYS A 192 -20.25 -17.48 1.03
CA LYS A 192 -20.22 -17.73 2.46
C LYS A 192 -19.28 -18.88 2.83
N ARG A 193 -19.28 -19.98 2.07
CA ARG A 193 -18.35 -21.11 2.32
C ARG A 193 -16.90 -20.74 2.02
N GLU A 194 -16.65 -20.06 0.91
CA GLU A 194 -15.30 -19.60 0.55
C GLU A 194 -14.78 -18.62 1.62
N GLN A 195 -15.63 -17.73 2.13
CA GLN A 195 -15.29 -16.83 3.22
C GLN A 195 -15.05 -17.59 4.54
N GLU A 196 -15.89 -18.56 4.90
CA GLU A 196 -15.70 -19.39 6.10
C GLU A 196 -14.41 -20.21 6.01
N GLU A 197 -14.13 -20.84 4.87
CA GLU A 197 -12.88 -21.56 4.61
C GLU A 197 -11.69 -20.62 4.72
N PHE A 198 -11.77 -19.45 4.09
CA PHE A 198 -10.75 -18.42 4.17
C PHE A 198 -10.51 -17.96 5.60
N ASP A 199 -11.57 -17.60 6.34
CA ASP A 199 -11.51 -17.13 7.73
C ASP A 199 -10.87 -18.15 8.67
N ASN A 200 -11.08 -19.45 8.39
CA ASN A 200 -10.48 -20.55 9.14
C ASN A 200 -8.99 -20.76 8.88
N ILE A 201 -8.42 -20.20 7.80
CA ILE A 201 -6.96 -20.25 7.56
C ILE A 201 -6.28 -19.44 8.67
N ARG A 202 -5.44 -20.12 9.46
CA ARG A 202 -4.62 -19.47 10.47
C ARG A 202 -3.51 -18.66 9.81
N LEU A 203 -3.29 -17.46 10.34
CA LEU A 203 -2.08 -16.70 10.02
C LEU A 203 -0.86 -17.45 10.55
N ASP A 204 0.26 -17.27 9.86
CA ASP A 204 1.54 -17.70 10.40
C ASP A 204 2.17 -16.60 11.26
N SER A 205 3.28 -16.92 11.94
CA SER A 205 3.95 -15.99 12.84
C SER A 205 4.32 -14.67 12.17
N THR A 206 4.85 -14.70 10.93
CA THR A 206 5.18 -13.48 10.18
C THR A 206 3.95 -12.63 9.92
N LEU A 207 2.84 -13.23 9.48
CA LEU A 207 1.59 -12.54 9.20
C LEU A 207 0.89 -12.04 10.47
N ASP A 208 0.95 -12.81 11.55
CA ASP A 208 0.46 -12.39 12.87
C ASP A 208 1.26 -11.18 13.37
N THR A 209 2.58 -11.19 13.21
CA THR A 209 3.42 -10.02 13.46
C THR A 209 2.96 -8.85 12.62
N VAL A 210 2.85 -8.95 11.29
CA VAL A 210 2.48 -7.79 10.45
C VAL A 210 1.00 -7.39 10.52
N LYS A 211 0.14 -8.11 11.26
CA LYS A 211 -1.30 -7.82 11.37
C LYS A 211 -1.61 -6.42 11.88
N LEU A 212 -0.73 -5.81 12.68
CA LEU A 212 -0.88 -4.43 13.12
C LEU A 212 -0.97 -3.45 11.94
N VAL A 213 -0.26 -3.75 10.84
CA VAL A 213 -0.20 -2.91 9.65
C VAL A 213 -1.57 -2.68 9.04
N CYS A 214 -2.49 -3.64 9.19
CA CYS A 214 -3.89 -3.48 8.77
C CYS A 214 -4.57 -2.24 9.40
N ARG A 215 -4.14 -1.84 10.61
CA ARG A 215 -4.68 -0.66 11.30
C ARG A 215 -4.00 0.65 10.91
N LEU A 216 -2.76 0.59 10.44
CA LEU A 216 -2.02 1.78 10.00
C LEU A 216 -2.50 2.20 8.61
N CYS A 217 -2.43 3.48 8.27
CA CYS A 217 -2.73 3.96 6.92
C CYS A 217 -1.80 5.12 6.53
N PRO A 218 -1.04 5.04 5.41
CA PRO A 218 -0.05 6.05 5.04
C PRO A 218 -0.67 7.40 4.65
N THR A 219 -1.99 7.46 4.44
CA THR A 219 -2.72 8.70 4.24
C THR A 219 -2.93 9.48 5.56
N ILE A 220 -2.93 8.77 6.70
CA ILE A 220 -3.15 9.33 8.04
C ILE A 220 -1.84 9.34 8.83
N ASP A 221 -1.13 8.22 8.82
CA ASP A 221 0.10 7.95 9.56
C ASP A 221 1.33 8.23 8.68
N LYS A 222 1.80 9.49 8.64
CA LYS A 222 2.93 9.94 7.80
C LYS A 222 4.21 9.10 8.02
N ASP A 223 4.47 8.71 9.25
CA ASP A 223 5.63 7.90 9.64
C ASP A 223 5.32 6.40 9.80
N SER A 224 4.21 5.93 9.20
CA SER A 224 3.80 4.51 9.23
C SER A 224 4.90 3.55 8.83
N HIS A 225 5.71 3.87 7.83
CA HIS A 225 6.86 3.07 7.42
C HIS A 225 7.90 2.89 8.55
N ILE A 226 8.20 3.95 9.31
CA ILE A 226 9.09 3.89 10.48
C ILE A 226 8.45 3.07 11.59
N ILE A 227 7.15 3.27 11.86
CA ILE A 227 6.40 2.47 12.85
C ILE A 227 6.48 0.97 12.51
N ILE A 228 6.29 0.61 11.23
CA ILE A 228 6.41 -0.78 10.76
C ILE A 228 7.82 -1.31 10.99
N ILE A 229 8.85 -0.55 10.63
CA ILE A 229 10.25 -0.99 10.80
C ILE A 229 10.59 -1.19 12.28
N ASN A 230 10.21 -0.24 13.15
CA ASN A 230 10.39 -0.35 14.59
C ASN A 230 9.69 -1.59 15.14
N TYR A 231 8.48 -1.85 14.66
CA TYR A 231 7.68 -2.98 15.10
C TYR A 231 8.25 -4.33 14.63
N LEU A 232 8.69 -4.43 13.37
CA LEU A 232 9.42 -5.60 12.88
C LEU A 232 10.70 -5.83 13.69
N THR A 233 11.45 -4.76 13.99
CA THR A 233 12.68 -4.81 14.79
C THR A 233 12.40 -5.27 16.23
N TYR A 234 11.32 -4.78 16.84
CA TYR A 234 10.87 -5.23 18.15
C TYR A 234 10.55 -6.73 18.15
N HIS A 235 9.87 -7.22 17.11
CA HIS A 235 9.58 -8.64 16.98
C HIS A 235 10.83 -9.50 16.76
N CYS A 236 11.85 -9.00 16.06
CA CYS A 236 13.17 -9.63 16.02
C CYS A 236 13.79 -9.72 17.42
N ILE A 237 13.82 -8.62 18.18
CA ILE A 237 14.34 -8.58 19.56
C ILE A 237 13.61 -9.58 20.48
N SER A 238 12.29 -9.71 20.33
CA SER A 238 11.48 -10.62 21.14
C SER A 238 11.60 -12.10 20.73
N GLY A 239 12.13 -12.38 19.54
CA GLY A 239 12.20 -13.74 18.97
C GLY A 239 10.90 -14.24 18.32
N ASP A 240 9.93 -13.37 18.06
CA ASP A 240 8.67 -13.74 17.38
C ASP A 240 8.87 -13.99 15.88
N ILE A 241 9.84 -13.29 15.28
CA ILE A 241 10.30 -13.51 13.90
C ILE A 241 11.83 -13.46 13.85
N ASP A 242 12.43 -14.28 13.00
CA ASP A 242 13.88 -14.24 12.79
C ASP A 242 14.28 -13.01 11.97
N LEU A 243 15.45 -12.42 12.26
CA LEU A 243 15.97 -11.27 11.51
C LEU A 243 16.04 -11.53 10.01
N THR A 244 16.51 -12.71 9.59
CA THR A 244 16.60 -13.09 8.17
C THR A 244 15.22 -13.10 7.49
N THR A 245 14.18 -13.57 8.18
CA THR A 245 12.80 -13.58 7.65
C THR A 245 12.31 -12.14 7.43
N ALA A 246 12.58 -11.23 8.38
CA ALA A 246 12.23 -9.83 8.23
C ALA A 246 13.01 -9.13 7.11
N GLN A 247 14.30 -9.43 6.96
CA GLN A 247 15.14 -8.90 5.88
C GLN A 247 14.68 -9.39 4.50
N GLU A 248 14.41 -10.68 4.34
CA GLU A 248 13.89 -11.28 3.11
C GLU A 248 12.52 -10.68 2.73
N LEU A 249 11.65 -10.45 3.70
CA LEU A 249 10.38 -9.75 3.49
C LEU A 249 10.60 -8.35 2.90
N LEU A 250 11.48 -7.54 3.51
CA LEU A 250 11.78 -6.19 3.05
C LEU A 250 12.40 -6.17 1.65
N LEU A 251 13.35 -7.07 1.38
CA LEU A 251 13.99 -7.20 0.07
C LEU A 251 12.98 -7.59 -1.00
N LYS A 252 12.13 -8.58 -0.73
CA LYS A 252 11.17 -9.05 -1.71
C LYS A 252 10.13 -7.99 -2.06
N ILE A 253 9.64 -7.24 -1.07
CA ILE A 253 8.73 -6.12 -1.35
C ILE A 253 9.43 -5.02 -2.15
N ARG A 254 10.71 -4.74 -1.86
CA ARG A 254 11.51 -3.78 -2.65
C ARG A 254 11.67 -4.22 -4.10
N GLU A 255 11.97 -5.50 -4.35
CA GLU A 255 12.11 -6.05 -5.71
C GLU A 255 10.80 -5.92 -6.50
N MET A 256 9.68 -6.28 -5.87
CA MET A 256 8.35 -6.11 -6.47
C MET A 256 8.06 -4.64 -6.79
N TYR A 257 8.43 -3.71 -5.90
CA TYR A 257 8.27 -2.28 -6.14
C TYR A 257 9.08 -1.80 -7.36
N ILE A 258 10.34 -2.23 -7.47
CA ILE A 258 11.21 -1.88 -8.60
C ILE A 258 10.61 -2.40 -9.91
N GLU A 259 10.10 -3.62 -9.92
CA GLU A 259 9.43 -4.17 -11.10
C GLU A 259 8.17 -3.36 -11.46
N ALA A 260 7.34 -3.02 -10.47
CA ALA A 260 6.14 -2.21 -10.67
C ALA A 260 6.45 -0.84 -11.27
N CYS A 261 7.44 -0.13 -10.71
CA CYS A 261 7.70 1.25 -11.10
C CYS A 261 8.26 1.38 -12.53
N THR A 262 8.93 0.33 -13.03
CA THR A 262 9.40 0.26 -14.43
C THR A 262 8.25 0.08 -15.43
N HIS A 263 7.14 -0.52 -15.01
CA HIS A 263 6.00 -0.83 -15.89
C HIS A 263 4.82 0.13 -15.73
N VAL A 264 4.61 0.69 -14.53
CA VAL A 264 3.57 1.66 -14.25
C VAL A 264 4.14 3.07 -14.36
N SER A 265 4.02 3.64 -15.55
CA SER A 265 4.59 4.95 -15.86
C SER A 265 3.71 6.10 -15.39
N LEU A 266 4.27 7.02 -14.61
CA LEU A 266 3.61 8.28 -14.22
C LEU A 266 3.33 9.20 -15.41
N SER A 267 3.91 8.91 -16.58
CA SER A 267 3.66 9.67 -17.81
C SER A 267 2.31 9.31 -18.47
N TRP A 268 1.67 8.22 -18.05
CA TRP A 268 0.37 7.82 -18.57
C TRP A 268 -0.68 8.90 -18.33
N ASP A 269 -1.49 9.18 -19.35
CA ASP A 269 -2.52 10.23 -19.32
C ASP A 269 -3.44 10.15 -18.10
N ILE A 270 -3.75 8.93 -17.65
CA ILE A 270 -4.60 8.66 -16.48
C ILE A 270 -3.95 9.06 -15.14
N LEU A 271 -2.61 9.07 -15.07
CA LEU A 271 -1.84 9.46 -13.88
C LEU A 271 -1.32 10.91 -13.97
N LYS A 272 -1.08 11.40 -15.19
CA LYS A 272 -0.57 12.74 -15.48
C LYS A 272 -1.65 13.83 -15.46
N THR A 273 -2.92 13.47 -15.58
CA THR A 273 -4.02 14.44 -15.60
C THR A 273 -4.05 15.30 -14.33
N GLU A 274 -4.37 16.60 -14.48
CA GLU A 274 -4.60 17.53 -13.36
C GLU A 274 -6.08 17.91 -13.22
N ASN A 275 -6.96 17.30 -14.01
CA ASN A 275 -8.40 17.51 -13.92
C ASN A 275 -8.99 16.70 -12.75
N ASP A 276 -9.45 17.40 -11.71
CA ASP A 276 -10.01 16.80 -10.49
C ASP A 276 -11.20 15.86 -10.78
N LYS A 277 -12.14 16.25 -11.65
CA LYS A 277 -13.29 15.41 -12.01
C LYS A 277 -12.86 14.08 -12.64
N LEU A 278 -11.82 14.07 -13.46
CA LEU A 278 -11.28 12.86 -14.08
C LEU A 278 -10.51 11.99 -13.06
N ILE A 279 -9.82 12.62 -12.12
CA ILE A 279 -9.12 11.95 -11.02
C ILE A 279 -10.14 11.26 -10.13
N ASP A 280 -11.19 11.98 -9.70
CA ASP A 280 -12.27 11.46 -8.87
C ASP A 280 -12.95 10.26 -9.51
N LYS A 281 -13.38 10.39 -10.77
CA LYS A 281 -13.99 9.28 -11.52
C LYS A 281 -13.08 8.07 -11.61
N THR A 282 -11.78 8.29 -11.77
CA THR A 282 -10.82 7.18 -11.87
C THR A 282 -10.61 6.52 -10.52
N TYR A 283 -10.46 7.32 -9.45
CA TYR A 283 -10.33 6.84 -8.09
C TYR A 283 -11.58 6.04 -7.66
N GLU A 284 -12.79 6.59 -7.85
CA GLU A 284 -14.07 5.90 -7.58
C GLU A 284 -14.21 4.61 -8.38
N ARG A 285 -13.71 4.59 -9.62
CA ARG A 285 -13.70 3.38 -10.44
C ARG A 285 -12.76 2.32 -9.88
N LEU A 286 -11.54 2.69 -9.47
CA LEU A 286 -10.63 1.75 -8.80
C LEU A 286 -11.22 1.25 -7.49
N GLN A 287 -11.81 2.16 -6.70
CA GLN A 287 -12.49 1.86 -5.45
C GLN A 287 -13.65 0.88 -5.62
N SER A 288 -14.52 1.11 -6.59
CA SER A 288 -15.66 0.22 -6.86
C SER A 288 -15.27 -1.10 -7.51
N GLN A 289 -14.19 -1.14 -8.29
CA GLN A 289 -13.76 -2.36 -8.98
C GLN A 289 -12.84 -3.25 -8.16
N TYR A 290 -12.02 -2.66 -7.29
CA TYR A 290 -10.95 -3.37 -6.58
C TYR A 290 -11.01 -3.19 -5.07
N GLU A 291 -12.04 -2.53 -4.53
CA GLU A 291 -12.22 -2.40 -3.09
C GLU A 291 -11.00 -1.82 -2.37
N ILE A 292 -10.37 -0.80 -2.96
CA ILE A 292 -9.09 -0.26 -2.46
C ILE A 292 -9.20 0.35 -1.04
N TYR A 293 -10.42 0.54 -0.51
CA TYR A 293 -10.66 0.90 0.89
C TYR A 293 -10.11 -0.12 1.90
N ASN A 294 -9.95 -1.38 1.48
CA ASN A 294 -9.30 -2.41 2.29
C ASN A 294 -7.80 -2.10 2.52
N LEU A 295 -7.20 -1.26 1.67
CA LEU A 295 -5.80 -0.84 1.77
C LEU A 295 -5.65 0.59 2.27
N PHE A 296 -6.45 1.51 1.75
CA PHE A 296 -6.35 2.95 2.00
C PHE A 296 -7.59 3.49 2.69
N TYR A 297 -7.42 4.49 3.57
CA TYR A 297 -8.56 5.28 4.02
C TYR A 297 -9.13 6.08 2.84
N PRO A 298 -10.46 6.27 2.74
CA PRO A 298 -11.06 7.08 1.69
C PRO A 298 -10.39 8.45 1.58
N ALA A 299 -9.84 8.74 0.40
CA ALA A 299 -9.12 9.98 0.14
C ALA A 299 -10.10 11.06 -0.33
N GLU A 300 -10.06 12.23 0.30
CA GLU A 300 -10.87 13.39 -0.11
C GLU A 300 -10.12 14.29 -1.09
N ASP A 301 -8.82 14.51 -0.85
CA ASP A 301 -8.00 15.42 -1.66
C ASP A 301 -7.40 14.74 -2.91
N THR A 302 -7.22 15.54 -3.96
CA THR A 302 -6.69 15.10 -5.26
C THR A 302 -5.30 14.47 -5.16
N SER A 303 -4.43 15.00 -4.29
CA SER A 303 -3.05 14.51 -4.17
C SER A 303 -3.02 13.09 -3.62
N THR A 304 -3.77 12.84 -2.54
CA THR A 304 -3.88 11.52 -1.93
C THR A 304 -4.59 10.53 -2.84
N LYS A 305 -5.64 10.95 -3.56
CA LYS A 305 -6.30 10.11 -4.59
C LYS A 305 -5.31 9.64 -5.65
N LYS A 306 -4.48 10.54 -6.18
CA LYS A 306 -3.42 10.20 -7.15
C LYS A 306 -2.44 9.18 -6.58
N LYS A 307 -1.97 9.37 -5.35
CA LYS A 307 -1.06 8.41 -4.69
C LYS A 307 -1.71 7.03 -4.60
N CYS A 308 -2.94 6.96 -4.10
CA CYS A 308 -3.71 5.71 -4.01
C CYS A 308 -3.91 5.05 -5.38
N MET A 309 -4.21 5.83 -6.42
CA MET A 309 -4.35 5.33 -7.79
C MET A 309 -3.05 4.69 -8.30
N VAL A 310 -1.92 5.39 -8.16
CA VAL A 310 -0.60 4.88 -8.56
C VAL A 310 -0.28 3.59 -7.80
N THR A 311 -0.41 3.59 -6.47
CA THR A 311 -0.12 2.43 -5.65
C THR A 311 -1.03 1.24 -5.98
N THR A 312 -2.31 1.48 -6.25
CA THR A 312 -3.23 0.43 -6.69
C THR A 312 -2.77 -0.20 -8.00
N LEU A 313 -2.31 0.61 -8.97
CA LEU A 313 -1.78 0.09 -10.23
C LEU A 313 -0.48 -0.69 -10.04
N ASP A 314 0.41 -0.23 -9.15
CA ASP A 314 1.64 -0.95 -8.81
C ASP A 314 1.35 -2.32 -8.19
N LEU A 315 0.40 -2.39 -7.25
CA LEU A 315 -0.04 -3.65 -6.66
C LEU A 315 -0.70 -4.55 -7.70
N LEU A 316 -1.61 -4.02 -8.53
CA LEU A 316 -2.27 -4.79 -9.58
C LEU A 316 -1.26 -5.36 -10.58
N TYR A 317 -0.21 -4.62 -10.90
CA TYR A 317 0.86 -5.09 -11.79
C TYR A 317 1.58 -6.30 -11.17
N THR A 318 2.01 -6.17 -9.91
CA THR A 318 2.83 -7.20 -9.24
C THR A 318 2.03 -8.42 -8.80
N THR A 319 0.73 -8.28 -8.58
CA THR A 319 -0.10 -9.34 -7.98
C THR A 319 -1.11 -9.96 -8.94
N SER A 320 -1.45 -9.32 -10.07
CA SER A 320 -2.48 -9.85 -10.99
C SER A 320 -1.90 -10.28 -12.34
N ALA A 321 -2.14 -11.53 -12.72
CA ALA A 321 -1.74 -12.10 -14.01
C ALA A 321 -2.33 -11.37 -15.24
N ASN A 322 -3.48 -10.72 -15.10
CA ASN A 322 -4.20 -10.07 -16.21
C ASN A 322 -4.03 -8.54 -16.25
N PHE A 323 -2.96 -8.01 -15.65
CA PHE A 323 -2.73 -6.56 -15.56
C PHE A 323 -2.87 -5.80 -16.90
N PRO A 324 -2.28 -6.24 -18.03
CA PRO A 324 -2.36 -5.49 -19.29
C PRO A 324 -3.80 -5.27 -19.78
N HIS A 325 -4.65 -6.30 -19.61
CA HIS A 325 -6.07 -6.20 -19.96
C HIS A 325 -6.82 -5.26 -19.01
N ARG A 326 -6.55 -5.34 -17.69
CA ARG A 326 -7.15 -4.45 -16.68
C ARG A 326 -6.81 -2.99 -16.95
N LEU A 327 -5.52 -2.73 -17.23
CA LEU A 327 -5.04 -1.41 -17.58
C LEU A 327 -5.73 -0.88 -18.83
N LYS A 328 -5.84 -1.69 -19.89
CA LYS A 328 -6.51 -1.29 -21.12
C LYS A 328 -7.96 -0.85 -20.88
N LEU A 329 -8.75 -1.63 -20.15
CA LEU A 329 -10.13 -1.28 -19.83
C LEU A 329 -10.22 0.03 -19.04
N LEU A 330 -9.30 0.23 -18.10
CA LEU A 330 -9.23 1.45 -17.31
C LEU A 330 -8.87 2.66 -18.18
N THR A 331 -7.88 2.54 -19.07
CA THR A 331 -7.45 3.60 -19.98
C THR A 331 -8.51 3.92 -21.04
N ASP A 332 -9.25 2.93 -21.52
CA ASP A 332 -10.34 3.12 -22.49
C ASP A 332 -11.48 3.92 -21.84
N LYS A 333 -11.88 3.55 -20.62
CA LYS A 333 -12.89 4.31 -19.86
C LYS A 333 -12.41 5.72 -19.52
N PHE A 334 -11.16 5.87 -19.08
CA PHE A 334 -10.57 7.18 -18.83
C PHE A 334 -10.58 8.06 -20.09
N SER A 335 -10.24 7.50 -21.25
CA SER A 335 -10.24 8.22 -22.53
C SER A 335 -11.65 8.68 -22.92
N LEU A 336 -12.68 7.86 -22.64
CA LEU A 336 -14.08 8.24 -22.82
C LEU A 336 -14.49 9.38 -21.87
N ASP A 337 -14.14 9.29 -20.59
CA ASP A 337 -14.42 10.35 -19.62
C ASP A 337 -13.74 11.66 -20.00
N LYS A 338 -12.46 11.58 -20.42
CA LYS A 338 -11.68 12.71 -20.90
C LYS A 338 -12.32 13.36 -22.12
N ALA A 339 -12.78 12.57 -23.09
CA ALA A 339 -13.47 13.08 -24.27
C ALA A 339 -14.82 13.77 -23.94
N ASN A 340 -15.43 13.41 -22.82
CA ASN A 340 -16.71 13.95 -22.35
C ASN A 340 -16.56 15.05 -21.29
N SER A 341 -15.34 15.41 -20.91
CA SER A 341 -15.07 16.44 -19.91
C SER A 341 -15.13 17.83 -20.52
N GLU A 342 -15.64 18.81 -19.76
CA GLU A 342 -15.73 20.23 -20.14
C GLU A 342 -14.38 20.80 -20.59
N ASP A 343 -13.29 20.43 -19.91
CA ASP A 343 -11.91 20.82 -20.25
C ASP A 343 -11.46 20.39 -21.66
N PHE A 344 -12.17 19.46 -22.28
CA PHE A 344 -11.86 18.92 -23.60
C PHE A 344 -13.04 19.06 -24.57
N GLN A 345 -14.17 19.64 -24.16
CA GLN A 345 -15.32 19.89 -25.00
C GLN A 345 -15.58 21.39 -25.13
N ILE A 346 -15.65 21.87 -26.37
CA ILE A 346 -16.08 23.23 -26.64
C ILE A 346 -17.61 23.23 -26.58
N ALA A 347 -18.16 24.04 -25.69
CA ALA A 347 -19.60 24.21 -25.51
C ALA A 347 -20.20 24.93 -26.73
N LEU A 348 -20.52 24.15 -27.77
CA LEU A 348 -21.23 24.60 -28.97
C LEU A 348 -22.54 23.83 -29.09
N ASN A 349 -23.59 24.52 -29.54
CA ASN A 349 -24.85 23.86 -29.85
C ASN A 349 -24.75 23.00 -31.12
N GLN A 350 -25.73 22.13 -31.35
CA GLN A 350 -25.71 21.19 -32.48
C GLN A 350 -25.59 21.90 -33.84
N LYS A 351 -26.23 23.07 -34.00
CA LYS A 351 -26.19 23.85 -35.24
C LYS A 351 -24.77 24.38 -35.51
N GLN A 352 -24.11 24.92 -34.49
CA GLN A 352 -22.73 25.38 -34.55
C GLN A 352 -21.74 24.24 -34.86
N TRP A 353 -21.94 23.06 -34.26
CA TRP A 353 -21.14 21.89 -34.60
C TRP A 353 -21.31 21.45 -36.05
N ASN A 354 -22.53 21.48 -36.59
CA ASN A 354 -22.77 21.14 -38.00
C ASN A 354 -22.09 22.13 -38.94
N MET A 355 -22.15 23.44 -38.65
CA MET A 355 -21.42 24.46 -39.40
C MET A 355 -19.91 24.21 -39.41
N LEU A 356 -19.32 23.85 -38.27
CA LEU A 356 -17.89 23.53 -38.20
C LEU A 356 -17.50 22.29 -39.01
N VAL A 357 -18.36 21.26 -39.02
CA VAL A 357 -18.15 20.05 -39.84
C VAL A 357 -18.19 20.39 -41.33
N GLU A 358 -19.13 21.24 -41.76
CA GLU A 358 -19.21 21.73 -43.13
C GLU A 358 -17.97 22.55 -43.51
N LEU A 359 -17.54 23.48 -42.65
CA LEU A 359 -16.33 24.30 -42.86
C LEU A 359 -15.04 23.48 -42.88
N ALA A 360 -15.01 22.34 -42.20
CA ALA A 360 -13.87 21.43 -42.16
C ALA A 360 -13.92 20.35 -43.26
N ASN A 361 -14.72 20.54 -44.32
CA ASN A 361 -14.86 19.60 -45.44
C ASN A 361 -15.27 18.17 -45.01
N GLY A 362 -16.19 18.06 -44.05
CA GLY A 362 -16.76 16.77 -43.62
C GLY A 362 -15.96 16.03 -42.55
N ASP A 363 -14.99 16.69 -41.92
CA ASP A 363 -14.25 16.10 -40.81
C ASP A 363 -15.13 15.86 -39.58
N THR A 364 -14.82 14.82 -38.79
CA THR A 364 -15.66 14.44 -37.65
C THR A 364 -15.58 15.44 -36.49
N LYS A 365 -16.68 15.67 -35.75
CA LYS A 365 -16.71 16.54 -34.55
C LYS A 365 -15.55 16.29 -33.57
N PRO A 366 -15.17 15.04 -33.23
CA PRO A 366 -14.03 14.78 -32.34
C PRO A 366 -12.68 15.28 -32.87
N LYS A 367 -12.44 15.18 -34.19
CA LYS A 367 -11.21 15.71 -34.81
C LYS A 367 -11.15 17.22 -34.73
N ILE A 368 -12.24 17.89 -35.10
CA ILE A 368 -12.35 19.36 -35.05
C ILE A 368 -12.12 19.85 -33.62
N ASN A 369 -12.79 19.22 -32.64
CA ASN A 369 -12.66 19.55 -31.23
C ASN A 369 -11.21 19.38 -30.72
N ARG A 370 -10.50 18.32 -31.13
CA ARG A 370 -9.08 18.12 -30.79
C ARG A 370 -8.20 19.21 -31.38
N THR A 371 -8.41 19.58 -32.64
CA THR A 371 -7.62 20.62 -33.31
C THR A 371 -7.80 21.97 -32.64
N ILE A 372 -9.04 22.36 -32.33
CA ILE A 372 -9.31 23.63 -31.65
C ILE A 372 -8.69 23.65 -30.24
N ASN A 373 -8.85 22.57 -29.46
CA ASN A 373 -8.22 22.48 -28.14
C ASN A 373 -6.69 22.54 -28.19
N LYS A 374 -6.07 21.98 -29.24
CA LYS A 374 -4.62 22.09 -29.46
C LYS A 374 -4.23 23.55 -29.73
N LEU A 375 -4.94 24.24 -30.62
CA LEU A 375 -4.71 25.66 -30.92
C LEU A 375 -4.85 26.53 -29.67
N LEU A 376 -5.88 26.31 -28.85
CA LEU A 376 -6.07 27.03 -27.59
C LEU A 376 -4.90 26.82 -26.62
N LYS A 377 -4.44 25.57 -26.46
CA LYS A 377 -3.29 25.24 -25.59
C LYS A 377 -1.99 25.86 -26.09
N ASP A 378 -1.74 25.80 -27.39
CA ASP A 378 -0.53 26.36 -28.00
C ASP A 378 -0.53 27.89 -27.88
N ALA A 379 -1.66 28.54 -28.12
CA ALA A 379 -1.82 29.99 -27.94
C ALA A 379 -1.64 30.42 -26.47
N TYR A 380 -2.20 29.65 -25.52
CA TYR A 380 -2.01 29.91 -24.08
C TYR A 380 -0.54 29.80 -23.67
N LYS A 381 0.15 28.71 -24.06
CA LYS A 381 1.59 28.54 -23.81
C LYS A 381 2.40 29.68 -24.40
N ALA A 382 2.14 30.06 -25.66
CA ALA A 382 2.85 31.16 -26.30
C ALA A 382 2.66 32.50 -25.57
N ARG A 383 1.51 32.73 -24.96
CA ARG A 383 1.20 33.97 -24.23
C ARG A 383 1.83 34.02 -22.84
N PHE A 384 1.91 32.89 -22.13
CA PHE A 384 2.30 32.87 -20.72
C PHE A 384 3.68 32.27 -20.45
N ASN A 385 4.24 31.45 -21.35
CA ASN A 385 5.61 30.92 -21.21
C ASN A 385 6.67 31.76 -21.93
N ASN A 386 6.29 32.76 -22.74
CA ASN A 386 7.21 33.72 -23.37
C ASN A 386 7.40 35.01 -22.56
N LYS A 387 7.07 35.03 -21.27
CA LYS A 387 7.54 36.08 -20.35
C LYS A 387 8.84 35.61 -19.68
N ILE A 388 9.95 35.76 -20.40
CA ILE A 388 11.29 35.95 -19.82
C ILE A 388 11.66 37.41 -20.07
#